data_AF-A0A1M7UZ57-F1
#
_entry.id   AF-A0A1M7UZ57-F1
#
_cell.length_a   1.000
_cell.length_b   1.000
_cell.length_c   1.000
_cell.angle_alpha   90.00
_cell.angle_beta   90.00
_cell.angle_gamma   90.00
#
_symmetry.space_group_name_H-M   'P 1'
#
loop_
_entity.id
_entity.type
_entity.pdbx_description
1 polymer ?
#
loop_
_entity_poly.entity_id
_entity_poly.type
_entity_poly.pdbx_seq_one_letter_code
_entity_poly.pdbx_strand_id
1 'polypeptide(L)' 'MTSPAGDRRERLVALLVAGVAVVLLVSSVTWFVSDQAVVGVAQLFLGVVLAAVAAFLYRRAQHR' A
#
# COMPACT_ATOMS: atom_id res chain seq x y z
N MET A 1 17.11 26.90 -5.20
CA MET A 1 15.95 27.29 -4.38
C MET A 1 14.95 26.14 -4.38
N THR A 2 15.28 25.02 -3.72
CA THR A 2 14.35 23.89 -3.54
C THR A 2 13.55 24.16 -2.28
N SER A 3 12.28 24.52 -2.46
CA SER A 3 11.40 24.82 -1.34
C SER A 3 11.05 23.51 -0.61
N PRO A 4 11.13 23.44 0.74
CA PRO A 4 10.90 22.21 1.51
C PRO A 4 9.48 21.62 1.37
N ALA A 5 8.57 22.34 0.69
CA ALA A 5 7.24 21.86 0.33
C ALA A 5 7.25 20.80 -0.80
N GLY A 6 8.27 20.81 -1.67
CA GLY A 6 8.39 19.83 -2.78
C GLY A 6 8.58 18.41 -2.27
N ASP A 7 9.50 18.25 -1.31
CA ASP A 7 9.91 16.95 -0.76
C ASP A 7 8.76 16.18 -0.12
N ARG A 8 7.82 16.88 0.53
CA ARG A 8 6.65 16.26 1.17
C ARG A 8 5.64 15.74 0.14
N ARG A 9 5.44 16.49 -0.95
CA ARG A 9 4.51 16.11 -2.02
C ARG A 9 5.06 14.92 -2.80
N GLU A 10 6.35 14.92 -3.08
CA GLU A 10 7.06 13.81 -3.71
C GLU A 10 7.00 12.54 -2.86
N ARG A 11 7.21 12.65 -1.54
CA ARG A 11 7.03 11.52 -0.60
C ARG A 11 5.61 10.95 -0.62
N LEU A 12 4.58 11.80 -0.69
CA LEU A 12 3.19 11.36 -0.75
C LEU A 12 2.87 10.64 -2.07
N VAL A 13 3.40 11.13 -3.19
CA VAL A 13 3.24 10.49 -4.50
C VAL A 13 3.99 9.16 -4.53
N ALA A 14 5.22 9.09 -4.01
CA ALA A 14 5.97 7.84 -3.90
C ALA A 14 5.22 6.80 -3.05
N LEU A 15 4.58 7.21 -1.95
CA LEU A 15 3.75 6.33 -1.13
C LEU A 15 2.48 5.86 -1.86
N LEU A 16 1.82 6.75 -2.62
CA LEU A 16 0.67 6.40 -3.43
C LEU A 16 1.05 5.35 -4.49
N VAL A 17 2.13 5.61 -5.24
CA VAL A 17 2.63 4.72 -6.28
C VAL A 17 3.05 3.38 -5.69
N ALA A 18 3.72 3.37 -4.54
CA ALA A 18 4.06 2.13 -3.84
C ALA A 18 2.80 1.34 -3.44
N GLY A 19 1.75 2.01 -2.95
CA GLY A 19 0.46 1.38 -2.66
C GLY A 19 -0.21 0.78 -3.90
N VAL A 20 -0.23 1.52 -5.00
CA VAL A 20 -0.77 1.06 -6.29
C VAL A 20 0.02 -0.15 -6.82
N ALA A 21 1.34 -0.12 -6.75
CA ALA A 21 2.20 -1.23 -7.15
C ALA A 21 1.92 -2.50 -6.32
N VAL A 22 1.70 -2.36 -5.01
CA VAL A 22 1.33 -3.48 -4.14
C VAL A 22 -0.04 -4.06 -4.52
N VAL A 23 -1.05 -3.21 -4.77
CA VAL A 23 -2.38 -3.67 -5.20
C VAL A 23 -2.31 -4.40 -6.54
N LEU A 24 -1.59 -3.85 -7.51
CA LEU A 24 -1.36 -4.47 -8.83
C LEU A 24 -0.67 -5.83 -8.70
N LEU A 25 0.39 -5.90 -7.89
CA LEU A 25 1.13 -7.13 -7.67
C LEU A 25 0.22 -8.22 -7.08
N VAL A 26 -0.58 -7.89 -6.07
CA VAL A 26 -1.48 -8.88 -5.46
C VAL A 26 -2.63 -9.27 -6.39
N SER A 27 -3.23 -8.31 -7.10
CA SER A 27 -4.26 -8.60 -8.08
C SER A 27 -3.77 -9.58 -9.17
N SER A 28 -2.50 -9.44 -9.58
CA SER A 28 -1.87 -10.36 -10.52
C SER A 28 -1.67 -11.77 -9.94
N VAL A 29 -1.24 -11.87 -8.67
CA VAL A 29 -1.05 -13.18 -8.00
C VAL A 29 -2.38 -13.89 -7.76
N THR A 30 -3.46 -13.15 -7.45
CA THR A 30 -4.79 -13.73 -7.21
C THR A 30 -5.42 -14.35 -8.46
N TRP A 31 -5.09 -13.86 -9.66
CA TRP A 31 -5.54 -14.47 -10.92
C TRP A 31 -4.81 -15.77 -11.25
N PHE A 32 -3.58 -15.95 -10.72
CA PHE A 32 -2.74 -17.11 -11.02
C PHE A 32 -2.93 -18.28 -10.04
N VAL A 33 -3.41 -18.02 -8.83
CA VAL A 33 -3.53 -19.03 -7.77
C VAL A 33 -4.98 -19.49 -7.63
N SER A 34 -5.48 -20.20 -8.65
CA SER A 34 -6.77 -20.90 -8.60
C SER A 34 -6.58 -22.27 -7.94
N ASP A 35 -7.20 -22.50 -6.77
CA ASP A 35 -8.28 -23.48 -6.54
C ASP A 35 -8.48 -23.80 -5.03
N GLN A 36 -7.44 -23.82 -4.19
CA GLN A 36 -7.61 -24.09 -2.72
C GLN A 36 -6.73 -23.26 -1.78
N ALA A 37 -5.67 -22.61 -2.27
CA ALA A 37 -4.78 -21.75 -1.46
C ALA A 37 -5.35 -20.33 -1.19
N VAL A 38 -6.52 -20.03 -1.75
CA VAL A 38 -7.10 -18.67 -1.81
C VAL A 38 -7.39 -18.09 -0.43
N VAL A 39 -7.87 -18.89 0.52
CA VAL A 39 -8.34 -18.37 1.82
C VAL A 39 -7.17 -17.90 2.70
N GLY A 40 -6.08 -18.68 2.75
CA GLY A 40 -4.89 -18.30 3.52
C GLY A 40 -4.19 -17.08 2.93
N VAL A 41 -4.09 -17.02 1.59
CA VAL A 41 -3.49 -15.88 0.89
C VAL A 41 -4.37 -14.63 1.01
N ALA A 42 -5.69 -14.77 0.91
CA ALA A 42 -6.62 -13.65 1.09
C ALA A 42 -6.55 -13.06 2.50
N GLN A 43 -6.39 -13.90 3.53
CA GLN A 43 -6.26 -13.42 4.92
C GLN A 43 -4.94 -12.67 5.14
N LEU A 44 -3.83 -13.18 4.60
CA LEU A 44 -2.55 -12.48 4.61
C LEU A 44 -2.63 -11.16 3.85
N PHE A 45 -3.25 -11.15 2.67
CA PHE A 45 -3.46 -9.94 1.88
C PHE A 45 -4.27 -8.89 2.64
N LEU A 46 -5.37 -9.29 3.27
CA LEU A 46 -6.21 -8.40 4.06
C LEU A 46 -5.41 -7.80 5.23
N GLY A 47 -4.55 -8.60 5.88
CA GLY A 47 -3.63 -8.13 6.92
C GLY A 47 -2.63 -7.09 6.40
N VAL A 48 -2.05 -7.32 5.22
CA VAL A 48 -1.13 -6.35 4.57
C VAL A 48 -1.85 -5.05 4.22
N VAL A 49 -3.07 -5.13 3.67
CA VAL A 49 -3.88 -3.95 3.35
C VAL A 49 -4.22 -3.17 4.62
N LEU A 50 -4.66 -3.85 5.68
CA LEU A 50 -4.94 -3.21 6.97
C LEU A 50 -3.69 -2.55 7.58
N ALA A 51 -2.54 -3.22 7.54
CA ALA A 51 -1.29 -2.66 8.02
C ALA A 51 -0.85 -1.43 7.21
N ALA A 52 -1.01 -1.46 5.89
CA ALA A 52 -0.73 -0.33 5.02
C ALA A 52 -1.65 0.87 5.32
N VAL A 53 -2.95 0.61 5.48
CA VAL A 53 -3.94 1.64 5.86
C VAL A 53 -3.62 2.22 7.24
N ALA A 54 -3.30 1.38 8.22
CA ALA A 54 -2.91 1.82 9.56
C ALA A 54 -1.63 2.68 9.52
N ALA A 55 -0.60 2.26 8.79
CA ALA A 55 0.63 3.02 8.61
C ALA A 55 0.38 4.36 7.88
N PHE A 56 -0.51 4.38 6.89
CA PHE A 56 -0.92 5.60 6.21
C PHE A 56 -1.67 6.56 7.14
N LEU A 57 -2.66 6.07 7.89
CA LEU A 57 -3.37 6.88 8.89
C LEU A 57 -2.42 7.41 9.96
N TYR A 58 -1.50 6.58 10.45
CA TYR A 58 -0.50 6.97 11.44
C TYR A 58 0.41 8.08 10.91
N ARG A 59 0.93 7.91 9.69
CA ARG A 59 1.73 8.95 9.02
C ARG A 59 0.95 10.23 8.79
N ARG A 60 -0.34 10.15 8.45
CA ARG A 60 -1.22 11.30 8.30
C ARG A 60 -1.46 12.01 9.64
N ALA A 61 -1.63 11.25 10.72
CA ALA A 61 -1.88 11.78 12.06
C ALA A 61 -0.67 12.51 12.63
N GLN A 62 0.56 11.97 12.47
CA GLN A 62 1.80 12.67 12.87
C GLN A 62 2.10 13.94 12.05
N HIS A 63 1.40 14.12 10.95
CA HIS A 63 1.62 15.21 10.02
C HIS A 63 0.56 16.33 10.13
N ARG A 64 -0.42 16.18 11.03
CA ARG A 64 -1.33 17.24 11.51
C ARG A 64 -0.78 17.84 12.78
#